data_AF-A0A519EII2-F1
#
_entry.id   AF-A0A519EII2-F1
#
_cell.length_a   1.000
_cell.length_b   1.000
_cell.length_c   1.000
_cell.angle_alpha   90.00
_cell.angle_beta   90.00
_cell.angle_gamma   90.00
#
_symmetry.space_group_name_H-M   'P 1'
#
loop_
_entity.id
_entity.type
_entity.pdbx_description
1 polymer ?
#
loop_
_entity_poly.entity_id
_entity_poly.type
_entity_poly.pdbx_seq_one_letter_code
_entity_poly.pdbx_strand_id
1 'polypeptide(L)'
;PGNLTDSLLGDNARPQDIALLEAQLGLDKPLPQRFGAWVWNAVQGDLGRSPLSGEAVTEAIAHRLPVSVQLMLFAQILALAMALPLGIWAGYREGGLVDRLVSSASFGVLAVPHFVLGLLLILVLAIWLRWFPATGYVPFSDNPFESIRSMTLPSLTLALVEAPVYLRLLRSDLATTLREEFVTVARAKGLPDWQILLRHALRPSMFSLITVMGINIGHLIGGAVIIETVFALPGVGRLLIEAITRRDYLTLQGVVLFIGTTFVVVNLMVDALYSVLDPRLSARHG
;
A
#
# COMPACT_ATOMS: atom_id res chain seq x y z
N PRO A 1 30.86 10.47 -18.43
CA PRO A 1 29.65 9.67 -18.72
C PRO A 1 28.91 9.29 -17.43
N GLY A 2 27.90 10.07 -17.07
CA GLY A 2 27.01 9.78 -15.93
C GLY A 2 26.88 10.90 -14.90
N ASN A 3 27.42 12.10 -15.16
CA ASN A 3 27.19 13.27 -14.31
C ASN A 3 25.84 13.91 -14.65
N LEU A 4 25.13 14.43 -13.64
CA LEU A 4 23.77 14.98 -13.80
C LEU A 4 23.76 16.21 -14.72
N THR A 5 24.89 16.90 -14.78
CA THR A 5 25.19 18.01 -15.70
C THR A 5 25.28 17.57 -17.16
N ASP A 6 25.85 16.39 -17.45
CA ASP A 6 25.89 15.82 -18.81
C ASP A 6 24.46 15.55 -19.33
N SER A 7 23.57 15.04 -18.46
CA SER A 7 22.18 14.76 -18.82
C SER A 7 21.30 15.99 -18.98
N LEU A 8 21.66 17.11 -18.33
CA LEU A 8 20.90 18.36 -18.37
C LEU A 8 21.32 19.29 -19.51
N LEU A 9 22.63 19.38 -19.77
CA LEU A 9 23.19 20.27 -20.79
C LEU A 9 23.44 19.58 -22.14
N GLY A 10 23.35 18.24 -22.18
CA GLY A 10 23.62 17.40 -23.35
C GLY A 10 25.11 17.25 -23.65
N ASP A 11 25.45 16.32 -24.55
CA ASP A 11 26.85 15.96 -24.88
C ASP A 11 27.70 17.12 -25.44
N ASN A 12 27.07 18.24 -25.83
CA ASN A 12 27.73 19.43 -26.39
C ASN A 12 27.85 20.60 -25.39
N ALA A 13 27.62 20.36 -24.10
CA ALA A 13 27.69 21.38 -23.07
C ALA A 13 29.09 22.03 -22.98
N ARG A 14 29.16 23.37 -22.96
CA ARG A 14 30.44 24.07 -22.75
C ARG A 14 30.92 23.83 -21.32
N PRO A 15 32.23 23.62 -21.07
CA PRO A 15 32.76 23.40 -19.72
C PRO A 15 32.38 24.48 -18.70
N GLN A 16 32.17 25.71 -19.15
CA GLN A 16 31.73 26.84 -18.31
C GLN A 16 30.27 26.69 -17.85
N ASP A 17 29.38 26.18 -18.70
CA ASP A 17 27.97 25.97 -18.38
C ASP A 17 27.82 24.79 -17.39
N ILE A 18 28.68 23.77 -17.52
CA ILE A 18 28.78 22.65 -16.58
C ILE A 18 29.20 23.14 -15.19
N ALA A 19 30.30 23.90 -15.10
CA ALA A 19 30.79 24.41 -13.81
C ALA A 19 29.79 25.35 -13.11
N LEU A 20 29.07 26.16 -13.90
CA LEU A 20 28.03 27.06 -13.37
C LEU A 20 26.84 26.27 -12.82
N LEU A 21 26.42 25.22 -13.54
CA LEU A 21 25.36 24.32 -13.08
C LEU A 21 25.78 23.49 -11.86
N GLU A 22 27.04 23.04 -11.81
CA GLU A 22 27.61 22.33 -10.65
C GLU A 22 27.62 23.22 -9.40
N ALA A 23 28.03 24.47 -9.53
CA ALA A 23 27.99 25.44 -8.44
C ALA A 23 26.55 25.76 -7.99
N GLN A 24 25.60 25.90 -8.93
CA GLN A 24 24.19 26.13 -8.62
C GLN A 24 23.53 24.95 -7.91
N LEU A 25 23.86 23.73 -8.31
CA LEU A 25 23.36 22.49 -7.70
C LEU A 25 24.14 22.08 -6.44
N GLY A 26 25.16 22.86 -6.06
CA GLY A 26 26.04 22.56 -4.93
C GLY A 26 26.82 21.26 -5.10
N LEU A 27 27.03 20.81 -6.35
CA LEU A 27 27.77 19.59 -6.70
C LEU A 27 29.27 19.72 -6.41
N ASP A 28 29.75 20.95 -6.24
CA ASP A 28 31.12 21.33 -5.85
C ASP A 28 31.44 21.03 -4.36
N LYS A 29 30.43 20.84 -3.51
CA LYS A 29 30.60 20.61 -2.07
C LYS A 29 30.75 19.12 -1.72
N PRO A 30 31.48 18.79 -0.63
CA PRO A 30 31.55 17.42 -0.12
C PRO A 30 30.17 16.81 0.15
N LEU A 31 29.99 15.52 -0.16
CA LEU A 31 28.72 14.80 0.01
C LEU A 31 28.09 14.96 1.41
N PRO A 32 28.84 14.87 2.54
CA PRO A 32 28.24 15.04 3.86
C PRO A 32 27.64 16.42 4.09
N GLN A 33 28.26 17.47 3.56
CA GLN A 33 27.76 18.85 3.70
C GLN A 33 26.47 19.04 2.88
N ARG A 34 26.43 18.49 1.66
CA ARG A 34 25.26 18.53 0.79
C ARG A 34 24.08 17.79 1.42
N PHE A 35 24.34 16.58 1.93
CA PHE A 35 23.31 15.79 2.59
C PHE A 35 22.82 16.46 3.88
N GLY A 36 23.73 16.97 4.73
CA GLY A 36 23.36 17.67 5.96
C GLY A 36 22.51 18.92 5.71
N ALA A 37 22.86 19.73 4.70
CA ALA A 37 22.06 20.88 4.30
C ALA A 37 20.67 20.47 3.76
N TRP A 38 20.62 19.42 2.94
CA TRP A 38 19.35 18.89 2.44
C TRP A 38 18.45 18.38 3.57
N VAL A 39 18.99 17.61 4.52
CA VAL A 39 18.24 17.14 5.69
C VAL A 39 17.71 18.32 6.53
N TRP A 40 18.53 19.34 6.75
CA TRP A 40 18.12 20.54 7.49
C TRP A 40 16.94 21.26 6.83
N ASN A 41 16.95 21.37 5.50
CA ASN A 41 15.84 21.94 4.74
C ASN A 41 14.62 21.01 4.74
N ALA A 42 14.83 19.70 4.63
CA ALA A 42 13.76 18.70 4.65
C ALA A 42 12.98 18.72 5.97
N VAL A 43 13.65 18.91 7.11
CA VAL A 43 12.99 19.09 8.43
C VAL A 43 12.11 20.34 8.49
N GLN A 44 12.42 21.37 7.68
CA GLN A 44 11.60 22.58 7.53
C GLN A 44 10.49 22.42 6.48
N GLY A 45 10.38 21.25 5.85
CA GLY A 45 9.40 20.98 4.79
C GLY A 45 9.85 21.37 3.39
N ASP A 46 11.13 21.70 3.18
CA ASP A 46 11.69 21.94 1.84
C ASP A 46 12.53 20.75 1.38
N LEU A 47 11.96 19.94 0.48
CA LEU A 47 12.66 18.80 -0.15
C LEU A 47 13.51 19.22 -1.36
N GLY A 48 13.49 20.51 -1.71
CA GLY A 48 14.16 21.10 -2.84
C GLY A 48 13.34 21.04 -4.14
N ARG A 49 13.99 21.41 -5.24
CA ARG A 49 13.40 21.47 -6.59
C ARG A 49 14.12 20.56 -7.56
N SER A 50 13.36 19.74 -8.29
CA SER A 50 13.91 18.85 -9.31
C SER A 50 14.73 19.66 -10.32
N PRO A 51 16.01 19.34 -10.55
CA PRO A 51 16.79 19.95 -11.60
C PRO A 51 16.26 19.64 -13.01
N LEU A 52 15.53 18.52 -13.16
CA LEU A 52 15.01 18.06 -14.45
C LEU A 52 13.66 18.70 -14.78
N SER A 53 12.71 18.72 -13.84
CA SER A 53 11.37 19.28 -14.08
C SER A 53 11.22 20.74 -13.66
N GLY A 54 12.10 21.25 -12.79
CA GLY A 54 11.97 22.57 -12.16
C GLY A 54 10.89 22.65 -11.08
N GLU A 55 10.12 21.57 -10.87
CA GLU A 55 9.04 21.47 -9.91
C GLU A 55 9.59 21.30 -8.47
N ALA A 56 8.89 21.85 -7.49
CA ALA A 56 9.18 21.56 -6.09
C ALA A 56 8.82 20.11 -5.76
N VAL A 57 9.72 19.37 -5.11
CA VAL A 57 9.51 17.94 -4.82
C VAL A 57 8.31 17.71 -3.89
N THR A 58 8.09 18.62 -2.94
CA THR A 58 6.91 18.59 -2.06
C THR A 58 5.61 18.74 -2.83
N GLU A 59 5.55 19.66 -3.79
CA GLU A 59 4.41 19.88 -4.66
C GLU A 59 4.17 18.66 -5.57
N ALA A 60 5.23 18.09 -6.13
CA ALA A 60 5.17 16.89 -6.95
C ALA A 60 4.57 15.69 -6.17
N ILE A 61 4.94 15.54 -4.90
CA ILE A 61 4.38 14.51 -4.01
C ILE A 61 2.92 14.84 -3.69
N ALA A 62 2.62 16.07 -3.29
CA ALA A 62 1.28 16.48 -2.88
C ALA A 62 0.23 16.27 -3.98
N HIS A 63 0.56 16.55 -5.25
CA HIS A 63 -0.34 16.33 -6.38
C HIS A 63 -0.62 14.85 -6.68
N ARG A 64 0.31 13.95 -6.31
CA ARG A 64 0.23 12.52 -6.63
C ARG A 64 -0.25 11.68 -5.45
N LEU A 65 -0.11 12.20 -4.24
CA LEU A 65 -0.52 11.54 -3.00
C LEU A 65 -2.00 11.09 -2.99
N PRO A 66 -2.97 11.90 -3.45
CA PRO A 66 -4.37 11.47 -3.46
C PRO A 66 -4.61 10.20 -4.28
N VAL A 67 -3.89 10.01 -5.38
CA VAL A 67 -4.02 8.83 -6.24
C VAL A 67 -3.51 7.58 -5.53
N SER A 68 -2.33 7.67 -4.91
CA SER A 68 -1.76 6.55 -4.11
C SER A 68 -2.67 6.19 -2.93
N VAL A 69 -3.19 7.19 -2.21
CA VAL A 69 -4.12 6.98 -1.09
C VAL A 69 -5.42 6.35 -1.57
N GLN A 70 -6.01 6.85 -2.66
CA GLN A 70 -7.24 6.30 -3.25
C GLN A 70 -7.05 4.83 -3.65
N LEU A 71 -5.94 4.51 -4.32
CA LEU A 71 -5.58 3.15 -4.72
C LEU A 71 -5.49 2.22 -3.50
N MET A 72 -4.75 2.63 -2.47
CA MET A 72 -4.58 1.86 -1.24
C MET A 72 -5.90 1.65 -0.49
N LEU A 73 -6.73 2.68 -0.37
CA LEU A 73 -8.03 2.59 0.30
C LEU A 73 -8.98 1.64 -0.45
N PHE A 74 -9.05 1.74 -1.77
CA PHE A 74 -9.89 0.85 -2.57
C PHE A 74 -9.39 -0.60 -2.51
N ALA A 75 -8.09 -0.82 -2.55
CA ALA A 75 -7.50 -2.14 -2.35
C ALA A 75 -7.88 -2.73 -1.00
N GLN A 76 -7.80 -1.93 0.08
CA GLN A 76 -8.16 -2.37 1.42
C GLN A 76 -9.64 -2.73 1.55
N ILE A 77 -10.52 -1.90 1.00
CA ILE A 77 -11.97 -2.16 0.99
C ILE A 77 -12.29 -3.45 0.26
N LEU A 78 -11.72 -3.65 -0.94
CA LEU A 78 -11.91 -4.86 -1.73
C LEU A 78 -11.34 -6.09 -1.02
N ALA A 79 -10.17 -5.96 -0.40
CA ALA A 79 -9.54 -7.06 0.34
C ALA A 79 -10.43 -7.53 1.49
N LEU A 80 -10.98 -6.58 2.28
CA LEU A 80 -11.91 -6.89 3.36
C LEU A 80 -13.24 -7.44 2.85
N ALA A 81 -13.78 -6.89 1.75
CA ALA A 81 -15.01 -7.37 1.14
C ALA A 81 -14.89 -8.84 0.68
N MET A 82 -13.70 -9.29 0.29
CA MET A 82 -13.43 -10.70 -0.03
C MET A 82 -13.10 -11.53 1.22
N ALA A 83 -12.22 -11.02 2.09
CA ALA A 83 -11.68 -11.75 3.22
C ALA A 83 -12.70 -11.99 4.33
N LEU A 84 -13.57 -11.02 4.63
CA LEU A 84 -14.58 -11.15 5.68
C LEU A 84 -15.56 -12.31 5.39
N PRO A 85 -16.30 -12.35 4.28
CA PRO A 85 -17.27 -13.42 4.04
C PRO A 85 -16.58 -14.78 3.91
N LEU A 86 -15.47 -14.86 3.17
CA LEU A 86 -14.76 -16.13 2.98
C LEU A 86 -14.08 -16.63 4.26
N GLY A 87 -13.46 -15.74 5.03
CA GLY A 87 -12.81 -16.06 6.29
C GLY A 87 -13.81 -16.47 7.37
N ILE A 88 -14.96 -15.79 7.45
CA ILE A 88 -16.06 -16.18 8.34
C ILE A 88 -16.57 -17.57 7.98
N TRP A 89 -16.83 -17.82 6.71
CA TRP A 89 -17.38 -19.11 6.28
C TRP A 89 -16.39 -20.26 6.46
N ALA A 90 -15.12 -20.05 6.09
CA ALA A 90 -14.04 -21.02 6.25
C ALA A 90 -13.77 -21.32 7.72
N GLY A 91 -13.75 -20.30 8.59
CA GLY A 91 -13.56 -20.46 10.04
C GLY A 91 -14.73 -21.16 10.72
N TYR A 92 -15.97 -20.86 10.31
CA TYR A 92 -17.16 -21.51 10.85
C TYR A 92 -17.24 -23.01 10.50
N ARG A 93 -16.81 -23.39 9.29
CA ARG A 93 -16.79 -24.78 8.81
C ARG A 93 -15.37 -25.26 8.59
N GLU A 94 -14.56 -25.16 9.63
CA GLU A 94 -13.17 -25.59 9.58
C GLU A 94 -13.03 -27.05 9.10
N GLY A 95 -12.11 -27.29 8.17
CA GLY A 95 -11.84 -28.61 7.59
C GLY A 95 -12.81 -29.03 6.46
N GLY A 96 -13.87 -28.26 6.21
CA GLY A 96 -14.83 -28.48 5.11
C GLY A 96 -14.28 -28.14 3.72
N LEU A 97 -15.08 -28.37 2.68
CA LEU A 97 -14.68 -28.12 1.28
C LEU A 97 -14.35 -26.65 1.01
N VAL A 98 -15.19 -25.72 1.50
CA VAL A 98 -14.97 -24.27 1.36
C VAL A 98 -13.62 -23.88 1.95
N ASP A 99 -13.36 -24.36 3.17
CA ASP A 99 -12.13 -24.08 3.89
C ASP A 99 -10.87 -24.56 3.14
N ARG A 100 -10.93 -25.79 2.58
CA ARG A 100 -9.84 -26.34 1.76
C ARG A 100 -9.64 -25.56 0.47
N LEU A 101 -10.71 -25.27 -0.28
CA LEU A 101 -10.64 -24.55 -1.55
C LEU A 101 -10.09 -23.13 -1.37
N VAL A 102 -10.62 -22.40 -0.39
CA VAL A 102 -10.21 -21.04 -0.08
C VAL A 102 -8.76 -21.00 0.37
N SER A 103 -8.32 -21.93 1.22
CA SER A 103 -6.93 -22.00 1.64
C SER A 103 -6.00 -22.36 0.49
N SER A 104 -6.33 -23.34 -0.35
CA SER A 104 -5.55 -23.68 -1.54
C SER A 104 -5.44 -22.51 -2.52
N ALA A 105 -6.55 -21.82 -2.79
CA ALA A 105 -6.55 -20.63 -3.63
C ALA A 105 -5.69 -19.51 -3.03
N SER A 106 -5.81 -19.28 -1.71
CA SER A 106 -5.01 -18.29 -0.98
C SER A 106 -3.51 -18.58 -1.08
N PHE A 107 -3.09 -19.84 -0.93
CA PHE A 107 -1.69 -20.24 -1.13
C PHE A 107 -1.23 -20.01 -2.57
N GLY A 108 -2.07 -20.32 -3.56
CA GLY A 108 -1.77 -20.07 -4.96
C GLY A 108 -1.54 -18.59 -5.25
N VAL A 109 -2.40 -17.72 -4.73
CA VAL A 109 -2.28 -16.26 -4.94
C VAL A 109 -1.04 -15.69 -4.23
N LEU A 110 -0.77 -16.11 -2.99
CA LEU A 110 0.41 -15.67 -2.23
C LEU A 110 1.75 -16.06 -2.91
N ALA A 111 1.76 -17.09 -3.75
CA ALA A 111 2.94 -17.49 -4.51
C ALA A 111 3.20 -16.59 -5.74
N VAL A 112 2.21 -15.80 -6.17
CA VAL A 112 2.31 -14.96 -7.37
C VAL A 112 2.76 -13.55 -6.98
N PRO A 113 3.84 -13.01 -7.59
CA PRO A 113 4.23 -11.63 -7.37
C PRO A 113 3.13 -10.64 -7.80
N HIS A 114 2.96 -9.54 -7.05
CA HIS A 114 1.94 -8.50 -7.31
C HIS A 114 1.87 -8.05 -8.78
N PHE A 115 3.03 -7.76 -9.39
CA PHE A 115 3.07 -7.27 -10.76
C PHE A 115 2.64 -8.34 -11.77
N VAL A 116 2.97 -9.61 -11.54
CA VAL A 116 2.52 -10.72 -12.40
C VAL A 116 1.01 -10.84 -12.33
N LEU A 117 0.46 -10.77 -11.12
CA LEU A 117 -0.99 -10.79 -10.93
C LEU A 117 -1.66 -9.60 -11.64
N GLY A 118 -1.09 -8.40 -11.53
CA GLY A 118 -1.59 -7.21 -12.24
C GLY A 118 -1.57 -7.37 -13.76
N LEU A 119 -0.47 -7.89 -14.31
CA LEU A 119 -0.36 -8.17 -15.74
C LEU A 119 -1.36 -9.23 -16.22
N LEU A 120 -1.58 -10.29 -15.43
CA LEU A 120 -2.60 -11.31 -15.73
C LEU A 120 -4.01 -10.72 -15.71
N LEU A 121 -4.31 -9.88 -14.72
CA LEU A 121 -5.61 -9.19 -14.63
C LEU A 121 -5.82 -8.23 -15.81
N ILE A 122 -4.79 -7.51 -16.25
CA ILE A 122 -4.84 -6.71 -17.48
C ILE A 122 -5.13 -7.60 -18.68
N LEU A 123 -4.39 -8.69 -18.86
CA LEU A 123 -4.55 -9.60 -20.00
C LEU A 123 -5.99 -10.14 -20.09
N VAL A 124 -6.52 -10.63 -18.96
CA VAL A 124 -7.83 -11.26 -18.94
C VAL A 124 -8.94 -10.20 -18.96
N LEU A 125 -8.96 -9.27 -18.01
CA LEU A 125 -10.11 -8.39 -17.78
C LEU A 125 -10.11 -7.14 -18.67
N ALA A 126 -8.94 -6.64 -19.08
CA ALA A 126 -8.84 -5.46 -19.93
C ALA A 126 -8.65 -5.81 -21.42
N ILE A 127 -7.83 -6.80 -21.74
CA ILE A 127 -7.52 -7.14 -23.15
C ILE A 127 -8.52 -8.14 -23.73
N TRP A 128 -8.71 -9.29 -23.08
CA TRP A 128 -9.61 -10.34 -23.58
C TRP A 128 -11.08 -9.99 -23.38
N LEU A 129 -11.48 -9.68 -22.14
CA LEU A 129 -12.88 -9.40 -21.79
C LEU A 129 -13.29 -7.94 -22.07
N ARG A 130 -12.33 -7.00 -22.08
CA ARG A 130 -12.56 -5.56 -22.30
C ARG A 130 -13.55 -4.92 -21.33
N TRP A 131 -13.64 -5.43 -20.11
CA TRP A 131 -14.52 -4.88 -19.07
C TRP A 131 -13.95 -3.58 -18.49
N PHE A 132 -12.63 -3.54 -18.29
CA PHE A 132 -11.92 -2.44 -17.66
C PHE A 132 -10.83 -1.86 -18.58
N PRO A 133 -10.44 -0.59 -18.38
CA PRO A 133 -9.27 -0.03 -19.05
C PRO A 133 -7.99 -0.74 -18.58
N ALA A 134 -7.03 -0.91 -19.49
CA ALA A 134 -5.73 -1.51 -19.16
C ALA A 134 -4.81 -0.55 -18.41
N THR A 135 -4.90 0.76 -18.70
CA THR A 135 -4.07 1.81 -18.12
C THR A 135 -4.85 3.12 -18.03
N GLY A 136 -4.32 4.06 -17.25
CA GLY A 136 -4.83 5.42 -17.14
C GLY A 136 -5.62 5.67 -15.85
N TYR A 137 -5.80 6.95 -15.53
CA TYR A 137 -6.50 7.43 -14.35
C TYR A 137 -7.45 8.55 -14.75
N VAL A 138 -8.67 8.49 -14.22
CA VAL A 138 -9.63 9.59 -14.32
C VAL A 138 -9.86 10.16 -12.92
N PRO A 139 -9.62 11.46 -12.70
CA PRO A 139 -9.91 12.10 -11.42
C PRO A 139 -11.38 11.95 -11.04
N PHE A 140 -11.64 11.76 -9.75
CA PHE A 140 -12.99 11.64 -9.23
C PHE A 140 -13.83 12.90 -9.47
N SER A 141 -13.18 14.08 -9.49
CA SER A 141 -13.79 15.37 -9.81
C SER A 141 -14.37 15.44 -11.23
N ASP A 142 -13.75 14.73 -12.16
CA ASP A 142 -14.07 14.84 -13.59
C ASP A 142 -15.18 13.86 -13.95
N ASN A 143 -15.03 12.61 -13.51
CA ASN A 143 -16.06 11.57 -13.69
C ASN A 143 -15.93 10.49 -12.60
N PRO A 144 -16.84 10.48 -11.60
CA PRO A 144 -16.82 9.49 -10.52
C PRO A 144 -16.88 8.03 -11.00
N PHE A 145 -17.67 7.75 -12.04
CA PHE A 145 -17.85 6.39 -12.55
C PHE A 145 -16.58 5.88 -13.24
N GLU A 146 -16.00 6.68 -14.13
CA GLU A 146 -14.75 6.31 -14.82
C GLU A 146 -13.54 6.33 -13.87
N SER A 147 -13.57 7.15 -12.81
CA SER A 147 -12.57 7.10 -11.74
C SER A 147 -12.59 5.75 -11.03
N ILE A 148 -13.77 5.27 -10.62
CA ILE A 148 -13.92 3.93 -10.01
C ILE A 148 -13.53 2.84 -11.01
N ARG A 149 -13.96 2.94 -12.26
CA ARG A 149 -13.66 1.95 -13.30
C ARG A 149 -12.16 1.84 -13.59
N SER A 150 -11.45 2.96 -13.67
CA SER A 150 -10.00 3.00 -13.87
C SER A 150 -9.22 2.52 -12.63
N MET A 151 -9.76 2.72 -11.42
CA MET A 151 -9.15 2.25 -10.17
C MET A 151 -9.46 0.81 -9.81
N THR A 152 -10.53 0.21 -10.35
CA THR A 152 -10.98 -1.14 -9.97
C THR A 152 -9.89 -2.19 -10.20
N LEU A 153 -9.31 -2.23 -11.39
CA LEU A 153 -8.34 -3.28 -11.76
C LEU A 153 -6.99 -3.16 -11.01
N PRO A 154 -6.38 -1.97 -10.88
CA PRO A 154 -5.23 -1.76 -10.00
C PRO A 154 -5.51 -2.12 -8.54
N SER A 155 -6.64 -1.66 -8.00
CA SER A 155 -7.02 -1.89 -6.60
C SER A 155 -7.30 -3.37 -6.33
N LEU A 156 -7.97 -4.05 -7.25
CA LEU A 156 -8.23 -5.48 -7.18
C LEU A 156 -6.93 -6.29 -7.17
N THR A 157 -5.92 -5.85 -7.93
CA THR A 157 -4.61 -6.51 -7.94
C THR A 157 -3.98 -6.51 -6.56
N LEU A 158 -3.93 -5.36 -5.90
CA LEU A 158 -3.44 -5.25 -4.52
C LEU A 158 -4.34 -6.03 -3.55
N ALA A 159 -5.65 -5.89 -3.70
CA ALA A 159 -6.63 -6.54 -2.83
C ALA A 159 -6.53 -8.07 -2.85
N LEU A 160 -6.26 -8.67 -4.01
CA LEU A 160 -6.11 -10.12 -4.14
C LEU A 160 -4.86 -10.64 -3.43
N VAL A 161 -3.83 -9.82 -3.26
CA VAL A 161 -2.63 -10.23 -2.50
C VAL A 161 -2.83 -10.05 -0.99
N GLU A 162 -3.54 -9.00 -0.58
CA GLU A 162 -3.84 -8.73 0.84
C GLU A 162 -4.94 -9.63 1.41
N ALA A 163 -5.98 -9.94 0.63
CA ALA A 163 -7.13 -10.71 1.09
C ALA A 163 -6.77 -12.08 1.70
N PRO A 164 -5.87 -12.89 1.11
CA PRO A 164 -5.38 -14.13 1.71
C PRO A 164 -4.84 -13.98 3.13
N VAL A 165 -4.15 -12.88 3.42
CA VAL A 165 -3.57 -12.62 4.75
C VAL A 165 -4.68 -12.39 5.77
N TYR A 166 -5.62 -11.50 5.44
CA TYR A 166 -6.78 -11.20 6.29
C TYR A 166 -7.71 -12.41 6.48
N LEU A 167 -7.92 -13.17 5.41
CA LEU A 167 -8.75 -14.36 5.41
C LEU A 167 -8.17 -15.42 6.34
N ARG A 168 -6.87 -15.72 6.22
CA ARG A 168 -6.21 -16.73 7.05
C ARG A 168 -6.24 -16.38 8.54
N LEU A 169 -6.02 -15.10 8.86
CA LEU A 169 -6.13 -14.60 10.22
C LEU A 169 -7.56 -14.81 10.75
N LEU A 170 -8.55 -14.30 10.03
CA LEU A 170 -9.95 -14.38 10.44
C LEU A 170 -10.44 -15.83 10.59
N ARG A 171 -10.06 -16.71 9.65
CA ARG A 171 -10.33 -18.14 9.72
C ARG A 171 -9.74 -18.75 10.99
N SER A 172 -8.47 -18.45 11.29
CA SER A 172 -7.75 -19.00 12.45
C SER A 172 -8.38 -18.53 13.77
N ASP A 173 -8.64 -17.23 13.89
CA ASP A 173 -9.22 -16.64 15.10
C ASP A 173 -10.64 -17.15 15.36
N LEU A 174 -11.46 -17.29 14.31
CA LEU A 174 -12.80 -17.85 14.44
C LEU A 174 -12.78 -19.34 14.78
N ALA A 175 -11.94 -20.13 14.12
CA ALA A 175 -11.81 -21.56 14.39
C ALA A 175 -11.39 -21.84 15.84
N THR A 176 -10.46 -21.05 16.37
CA THR A 176 -10.02 -21.16 17.77
C THR A 176 -11.10 -20.70 18.74
N THR A 177 -11.71 -19.54 18.52
CA THR A 177 -12.76 -18.99 19.41
C THR A 177 -13.99 -19.89 19.46
N LEU A 178 -14.39 -20.50 18.33
CA LEU A 178 -15.55 -21.40 18.25
C LEU A 178 -15.35 -22.73 19.00
N ARG A 179 -14.10 -23.08 19.36
CA ARG A 179 -13.78 -24.27 20.16
C ARG A 179 -13.77 -23.99 21.66
N GLU A 180 -13.95 -22.75 22.10
CA GLU A 180 -13.93 -22.39 23.51
C GLU A 180 -15.19 -22.87 24.27
N GLU A 181 -15.03 -23.16 25.57
CA GLU A 181 -16.10 -23.70 26.42
C GLU A 181 -17.33 -22.79 26.50
N PHE A 182 -17.12 -21.46 26.48
CA PHE A 182 -18.22 -20.51 26.55
C PHE A 182 -19.15 -20.63 25.32
N VAL A 183 -18.64 -21.07 24.17
CA VAL A 183 -19.43 -21.30 22.95
C VAL A 183 -20.33 -22.52 23.13
N THR A 184 -19.82 -23.59 23.74
CA THR A 184 -20.61 -24.78 24.10
C THR A 184 -21.74 -24.40 25.06
N VAL A 185 -21.45 -23.57 26.07
CA VAL A 185 -22.47 -23.06 27.01
C VAL A 185 -23.50 -22.18 26.29
N ALA A 186 -23.07 -21.32 25.36
CA ALA A 186 -23.96 -20.49 24.56
C ALA A 186 -24.91 -21.33 23.70
N ARG A 187 -24.41 -22.39 23.05
CA ARG A 187 -25.22 -23.35 22.28
C ARG A 187 -26.21 -24.10 23.18
N ALA A 188 -25.79 -24.53 24.37
CA ALA A 188 -26.66 -25.18 25.34
C ALA A 188 -27.81 -24.28 25.83
N LYS A 189 -27.59 -22.95 25.84
CA LYS A 189 -28.63 -21.94 26.11
C LYS A 189 -29.57 -21.66 24.92
N GLY A 190 -29.39 -22.35 23.79
CA GLY A 190 -30.24 -22.21 22.59
C GLY A 190 -29.90 -21.01 21.72
N LEU A 191 -28.73 -20.37 21.90
CA LEU A 191 -28.31 -19.27 21.02
C LEU A 191 -28.05 -19.81 19.60
N PRO A 192 -28.59 -19.16 18.55
CA PRO A 192 -28.37 -19.58 17.18
C PRO A 192 -26.92 -19.31 16.75
N ASP A 193 -26.38 -20.15 15.86
CA ASP A 193 -24.97 -20.09 15.43
C ASP A 193 -24.57 -18.72 14.85
N TRP A 194 -25.47 -18.03 14.14
CA TRP A 194 -25.18 -16.70 13.58
C TRP A 194 -24.97 -15.64 14.69
N GLN A 195 -25.67 -15.76 15.82
CA GLN A 195 -25.52 -14.84 16.95
C GLN A 195 -24.22 -15.13 17.71
N ILE A 196 -23.85 -16.40 17.85
CA ILE A 196 -22.55 -16.82 18.41
C ILE A 196 -21.41 -16.29 17.53
N LEU A 197 -21.51 -16.48 16.22
CA LEU A 197 -20.54 -15.98 15.24
C LEU A 197 -20.38 -14.47 15.32
N LEU A 198 -21.45 -13.69 15.07
CA LEU A 198 -21.34 -12.23 14.94
C LEU A 198 -20.99 -11.54 16.25
N ARG A 199 -21.55 -12.01 17.38
CA ARG A 199 -21.42 -11.30 18.67
C ARG A 199 -20.26 -11.78 19.53
N HIS A 200 -19.92 -13.07 19.45
CA HIS A 200 -18.95 -13.67 20.36
C HIS A 200 -17.64 -14.08 19.68
N ALA A 201 -17.68 -14.61 18.45
CA ALA A 201 -16.47 -15.05 17.75
C ALA A 201 -15.85 -13.95 16.87
N LEU A 202 -16.66 -13.16 16.18
CA LEU A 202 -16.18 -12.16 15.22
C LEU A 202 -15.59 -10.93 15.92
N ARG A 203 -16.16 -10.52 17.06
CA ARG A 203 -15.74 -9.30 17.76
C ARG A 203 -14.25 -9.31 18.17
N PRO A 204 -13.71 -10.37 18.82
CA PRO A 204 -12.27 -10.47 19.07
C PRO A 204 -11.44 -10.45 17.78
N SER A 205 -11.87 -11.21 16.77
CA SER A 205 -11.18 -11.33 15.48
C SER A 205 -11.07 -9.98 14.73
N MET A 206 -12.04 -9.07 14.91
CA MET A 206 -11.98 -7.73 14.31
C MET A 206 -10.84 -6.88 14.88
N PHE A 207 -10.49 -7.05 16.16
CA PHE A 207 -9.33 -6.35 16.75
C PHE A 207 -8.02 -6.87 16.16
N SER A 208 -7.86 -8.19 16.06
CA SER A 208 -6.72 -8.81 15.37
C SER A 208 -6.62 -8.31 13.93
N LEU A 209 -7.76 -8.25 13.23
CA LEU A 209 -7.81 -7.81 11.84
C LEU A 209 -7.36 -6.36 11.69
N ILE A 210 -7.87 -5.43 12.51
CA ILE A 210 -7.43 -4.02 12.48
C ILE A 210 -5.91 -3.92 12.74
N THR A 211 -5.37 -4.72 13.65
CA THR A 211 -3.94 -4.73 13.96
C THR A 211 -3.12 -5.19 12.74
N VAL A 212 -3.51 -6.30 12.12
CA VAL A 212 -2.82 -6.84 10.94
C VAL A 212 -2.98 -5.91 9.73
N MET A 213 -4.13 -5.26 9.57
CA MET A 213 -4.31 -4.22 8.56
C MET A 213 -3.28 -3.10 8.72
N GLY A 214 -3.07 -2.63 9.96
CA GLY A 214 -2.09 -1.60 10.24
C GLY A 214 -0.66 -2.00 9.91
N ILE A 215 -0.27 -3.22 10.31
CA ILE A 215 1.06 -3.79 10.02
C ILE A 215 1.28 -3.96 8.50
N ASN A 216 0.25 -4.36 7.76
CA ASN A 216 0.33 -4.59 6.32
C ASN A 216 0.40 -3.31 5.47
N ILE A 217 0.30 -2.11 6.06
CA ILE A 217 0.38 -0.86 5.28
C ILE A 217 1.72 -0.75 4.54
N GLY A 218 2.83 -1.21 5.14
CA GLY A 218 4.13 -1.22 4.45
C GLY A 218 4.14 -2.10 3.21
N HIS A 219 3.48 -3.26 3.29
CA HIS A 219 3.32 -4.16 2.16
C HIS A 219 2.47 -3.53 1.06
N LEU A 220 1.38 -2.88 1.45
CA LEU A 220 0.48 -2.16 0.55
C LEU A 220 1.18 -0.99 -0.16
N ILE A 221 2.00 -0.21 0.56
CA ILE A 221 2.83 0.87 -0.02
C ILE A 221 3.80 0.27 -1.05
N GLY A 222 4.52 -0.79 -0.70
CA GLY A 222 5.47 -1.44 -1.62
C GLY A 222 4.80 -2.00 -2.88
N GLY A 223 3.64 -2.65 -2.72
CA GLY A 223 2.83 -3.12 -3.83
C GLY A 223 2.32 -1.97 -4.71
N ALA A 224 1.83 -0.89 -4.09
CA ALA A 224 1.31 0.28 -4.80
C ALA A 224 2.35 0.91 -5.73
N VAL A 225 3.62 0.99 -5.33
CA VAL A 225 4.70 1.52 -6.18
C VAL A 225 4.78 0.80 -7.52
N ILE A 226 4.69 -0.52 -7.49
CA ILE A 226 4.79 -1.33 -8.71
C ILE A 226 3.49 -1.26 -9.50
N ILE A 227 2.34 -1.34 -8.83
CA ILE A 227 1.03 -1.32 -9.47
C ILE A 227 0.73 0.03 -10.15
N GLU A 228 1.10 1.14 -9.53
CA GLU A 228 1.00 2.47 -10.18
C GLU A 228 1.80 2.54 -11.47
N THR A 229 2.97 1.90 -11.51
CA THR A 229 3.80 1.85 -12.72
C THR A 229 3.16 0.96 -13.79
N VAL A 230 2.71 -0.24 -13.42
CA VAL A 230 2.09 -1.21 -14.35
C VAL A 230 0.81 -0.65 -14.99
N PHE A 231 -0.02 0.04 -14.21
CA PHE A 231 -1.29 0.61 -14.68
C PHE A 231 -1.18 2.07 -15.15
N ALA A 232 0.05 2.63 -15.16
CA ALA A 232 0.33 4.01 -15.52
C ALA A 232 -0.48 5.05 -14.72
N LEU A 233 -0.63 4.84 -13.41
CA LEU A 233 -1.30 5.75 -12.50
C LEU A 233 -0.38 6.89 -12.06
N PRO A 234 -0.85 8.16 -12.02
CA PRO A 234 -0.03 9.29 -11.60
C PRO A 234 0.10 9.39 -10.08
N GLY A 235 0.63 8.33 -9.44
CA GLY A 235 0.85 8.26 -8.00
C GLY A 235 2.31 8.51 -7.57
N VAL A 236 2.52 8.53 -6.25
CA VAL A 236 3.82 8.81 -5.61
C VAL A 236 4.83 7.69 -5.91
N GLY A 237 4.37 6.45 -6.00
CA GLY A 237 5.21 5.31 -6.32
C GLY A 237 5.68 5.33 -7.77
N ARG A 238 4.83 5.75 -8.71
CA ARG A 238 5.27 6.00 -10.09
C ARG A 238 6.31 7.15 -10.14
N LEU A 239 6.09 8.24 -9.39
CA LEU A 239 7.07 9.33 -9.28
C LEU A 239 8.43 8.83 -8.78
N LEU A 240 8.45 7.90 -7.82
CA LEU A 240 9.67 7.26 -7.34
C LEU A 240 10.42 6.54 -8.49
N ILE A 241 9.71 5.70 -9.25
CA ILE A 241 10.31 4.94 -10.37
C ILE A 241 10.81 5.87 -11.48
N GLU A 242 10.06 6.93 -11.78
CA GLU A 242 10.47 7.96 -12.75
C GLU A 242 11.74 8.69 -12.31
N ALA A 243 11.84 9.06 -11.03
CA ALA A 243 13.03 9.69 -10.46
C ALA A 243 14.26 8.77 -10.51
N ILE A 244 14.09 7.47 -10.22
CA ILE A 244 15.17 6.46 -10.36
C ILE A 244 15.64 6.39 -11.82
N THR A 245 14.70 6.26 -12.76
CA THR A 245 14.99 6.06 -14.18
C THR A 245 15.69 7.27 -14.78
N ARG A 246 15.26 8.48 -14.40
CA ARG A 246 15.84 9.75 -14.87
C ARG A 246 17.03 10.23 -14.06
N ARG A 247 17.45 9.48 -13.03
CA ARG A 247 18.52 9.86 -12.09
C ARG A 247 18.28 11.23 -11.43
N ASP A 248 17.03 11.56 -11.16
CA ASP A 248 16.67 12.74 -10.39
C ASP A 248 16.85 12.46 -8.90
N TYR A 249 18.09 12.62 -8.42
CA TYR A 249 18.43 12.27 -7.04
C TYR A 249 17.68 13.09 -5.99
N LEU A 250 17.31 14.34 -6.31
CA LEU A 250 16.62 15.20 -5.34
C LEU A 250 15.17 14.76 -5.17
N THR A 251 14.46 14.51 -6.28
CA THR A 251 13.11 13.93 -6.24
C THR A 251 13.14 12.54 -5.61
N LEU A 252 14.12 11.71 -5.97
CA LEU A 252 14.29 10.36 -5.39
C LEU A 252 14.43 10.42 -3.86
N GLN A 253 15.36 11.24 -3.36
CA GLN A 253 15.60 11.37 -1.91
C GLN A 253 14.35 11.91 -1.19
N GLY A 254 13.68 12.92 -1.75
CA GLY A 254 12.46 13.48 -1.17
C GLY A 254 11.31 12.47 -1.12
N VAL A 255 11.09 11.72 -2.19
CA VAL A 255 10.04 10.69 -2.24
C VAL A 255 10.35 9.53 -1.29
N VAL A 256 11.60 9.06 -1.22
CA VAL A 256 12.01 8.00 -0.29
C VAL A 256 11.85 8.46 1.16
N LEU A 257 12.28 9.68 1.50
CA LEU A 257 12.09 10.25 2.83
C LEU A 257 10.60 10.38 3.18
N PHE A 258 9.78 10.85 2.25
CA PHE A 258 8.34 10.97 2.43
C PHE A 258 7.67 9.61 2.69
N ILE A 259 7.97 8.59 1.86
CA ILE A 259 7.45 7.23 2.02
C ILE A 259 7.88 6.65 3.38
N GLY A 260 9.18 6.75 3.71
CA GLY A 260 9.72 6.25 4.97
C GLY A 260 9.10 6.93 6.19
N THR A 261 8.98 8.25 6.16
CA THR A 261 8.36 9.03 7.25
C THR A 261 6.88 8.68 7.39
N THR A 262 6.15 8.59 6.28
CA THR A 262 4.73 8.19 6.28
C THR A 262 4.57 6.79 6.86
N PHE A 263 5.42 5.85 6.47
CA PHE A 263 5.40 4.49 7.01
C PHE A 263 5.64 4.46 8.53
N VAL A 264 6.61 5.22 9.03
CA VAL A 264 6.86 5.33 10.48
C VAL A 264 5.68 5.96 11.21
N VAL A 265 5.14 7.06 10.70
CA VAL A 265 3.97 7.76 11.29
C VAL A 265 2.76 6.82 11.36
N VAL A 266 2.49 6.10 10.27
CA VAL A 266 1.35 5.19 10.23
C VAL A 266 1.54 4.01 11.18
N ASN A 267 2.73 3.40 11.27
CA ASN A 267 2.98 2.36 12.27
C ASN A 267 2.81 2.89 13.69
N LEU A 268 3.33 4.09 13.99
CA LEU A 268 3.15 4.71 15.30
C LEU A 268 1.67 4.93 15.63
N MET A 269 0.85 5.32 14.64
CA MET A 269 -0.60 5.45 14.80
C MET A 269 -1.26 4.09 15.07
N VAL A 270 -0.82 3.03 14.40
CA VAL A 270 -1.32 1.66 14.61
C VAL A 270 -0.94 1.14 16.00
N ASP A 271 0.30 1.36 16.44
CA ASP A 271 0.77 0.98 17.77
C ASP A 271 0.02 1.74 18.88
N ALA A 272 -0.20 3.04 18.68
CA ALA A 272 -1.01 3.85 19.59
C ALA A 272 -2.47 3.34 19.62
N LEU A 273 -3.05 3.02 18.47
CA LEU A 273 -4.40 2.46 18.40
C LEU A 273 -4.47 1.10 19.11
N TYR A 274 -3.44 0.26 18.96
CA TYR A 274 -3.34 -1.02 19.66
C TYR A 274 -3.30 -0.84 21.18
N SER A 275 -2.54 0.14 21.69
CA SER A 275 -2.49 0.45 23.12
C SER A 275 -3.84 0.85 23.72
N VAL A 276 -4.72 1.46 22.91
CA VAL A 276 -6.07 1.88 23.32
C VAL A 276 -7.09 0.75 23.14
N LEU A 277 -6.94 -0.08 22.11
CA LEU A 277 -7.89 -1.14 21.76
C LEU A 277 -7.67 -2.47 22.51
N ASP A 278 -6.49 -2.72 23.08
CA ASP A 278 -6.19 -3.96 23.81
C ASP A 278 -6.29 -3.81 25.35
N PRO A 279 -7.46 -4.12 25.96
CA PRO A 279 -7.61 -4.13 27.42
C PRO A 279 -6.82 -5.25 28.12
N ARG A 280 -6.22 -6.22 27.41
CA ARG A 280 -5.46 -7.32 28.02
C ARG A 280 -4.07 -6.89 28.48
N LEU A 281 -3.50 -5.83 27.89
CA LEU A 281 -2.24 -5.24 28.35
C LEU A 281 -2.35 -4.56 29.73
N SER A 282 -3.55 -4.08 30.08
CA SER A 282 -3.82 -3.53 31.42
C SER A 282 -3.94 -4.61 32.50
N ALA A 283 -4.28 -5.85 32.15
CA ALA A 283 -4.49 -6.94 33.13
C ALA A 283 -3.19 -7.68 33.53
N ARG A 284 -2.04 -7.36 32.93
CA ARG A 284 -0.74 -7.99 33.24
C ARG A 284 0.14 -7.17 34.19
N HIS A 285 -0.32 -6.00 34.63
CA HIS A 285 0.37 -5.11 35.57
C HIS A 285 -0.47 -4.78 36.84
N GLY A 286 -1.43 -5.63 37.21
CA GLY A 286 -2.24 -5.49 38.42
C GLY A 286 -2.15 -6.73 39.30
#